data_AF-A0A147BBL9-F1
#
_entry.id   AF-A0A147BBL9-F1
#
_cell.length_a   1.000
_cell.length_b   1.000
_cell.length_c   1.000
_cell.angle_alpha   90.00
_cell.angle_beta   90.00
_cell.angle_gamma   90.00
#
_symmetry.space_group_name_H-M   'P 1'
#
loop_
_entity.id
_entity.type
_entity.pdbx_description
1 polymer ?
#
loop_
_entity_poly.entity_id
_entity_poly.type
_entity_poly.pdbx_seq_one_letter_code
_entity_poly.pdbx_strand_id
1 'polypeptide(L)'
;MTHKLLFCTCCINHLFVPFCAGSLEGFVDLGQFGEENSSEELADHGLVVVFQPFSGKWMQILGVFSSKSNVKANVLAKIVLEATLLCEQAGLFVDGVTCDAASWNRSMWRIFGIRGSATSIKCKCPHPADDSRALHFFSDFPHLVKNLRNRFLDTGFNTPKGRVHSDCIRKAWRSDCENVTLKVMPHISKLHLFPNGFEKMRVGPALRLFSEEVLKGLFFYRREIERSCGPAQVTESFILKISKLIKIMTSRSSKRALRPGSRDFEILRQFLDFLNEWQSHAPNSKKGFLSESTAEGLRVTVQSTLDLVCYLSSQCGFKYLLTSRLSQDKLENLFGIVRQSNGTNDHPTPAQLLTTLNALAFYNLARPPKTGNCTPEVISSLLGHNSVTPGQSSPSAIDALDKLVDKGRLDDAEAALKVLPPEDHSNYITKKSSSRLVYYVSGYVARKILQKTGCTICAKCLTSTKTSAGLDSRSDFTQQFDSGGLLYPSGKLAELVSLLEDSFTVFFSARKITGKSMYDLASFLQAVELPKLDCSTHERELTLQIVKFYVLLRFRFYAKSLNRDRTSQRERLKYLKIRRCK
;
A
#
# COMPACT_ATOMS: atom_id res chain seq x y z
N MET A 1 -30.94 5.12 1.52
CA MET A 1 -29.63 5.68 1.13
C MET A 1 -28.82 5.78 2.42
N THR A 2 -27.92 4.85 2.73
CA THR A 2 -27.24 4.76 4.05
C THR A 2 -25.76 5.12 3.95
N HIS A 3 -25.20 5.79 4.97
CA HIS A 3 -23.93 6.53 4.85
C HIS A 3 -23.16 6.74 6.16
N LYS A 4 -22.10 7.55 6.14
CA LYS A 4 -21.30 7.88 7.33
C LYS A 4 -20.76 9.32 7.36
N LEU A 5 -20.45 9.79 8.55
CA LEU A 5 -19.65 10.98 8.83
C LEU A 5 -18.18 10.62 9.06
N LEU A 6 -17.31 11.48 8.54
CA LEU A 6 -15.87 11.50 8.75
C LEU A 6 -15.50 12.82 9.41
N PHE A 7 -14.63 12.78 10.41
CA PHE A 7 -14.01 14.01 10.91
C PHE A 7 -12.54 13.77 11.24
N CYS A 8 -11.73 14.81 11.06
CA CYS A 8 -10.30 14.81 11.35
C CYS A 8 -9.82 16.25 11.49
N THR A 9 -8.76 16.43 12.28
CA THR A 9 -8.12 17.72 12.55
C THR A 9 -6.82 17.83 11.76
N CYS A 10 -6.56 19.00 11.16
CA CYS A 10 -5.32 19.33 10.47
C CYS A 10 -4.69 20.57 11.12
N CYS A 11 -3.37 20.59 11.36
CA CYS A 11 -2.69 21.80 11.82
C CYS A 11 -2.81 22.93 10.77
N ILE A 12 -3.00 24.17 11.24
CA ILE A 12 -3.05 25.41 10.47
C ILE A 12 -1.98 26.35 11.06
N ASN A 13 -1.34 27.19 10.26
CA ASN A 13 -0.38 28.19 10.76
C ASN A 13 -0.81 29.63 10.46
N HIS A 14 -0.39 30.54 11.33
CA HIS A 14 -0.32 32.00 11.17
C HIS A 14 -1.64 32.79 11.05
N LEU A 15 -1.56 34.01 11.60
CA LEU A 15 -2.49 35.13 11.44
C LEU A 15 -2.51 35.62 9.98
N PHE A 16 -3.69 36.02 9.51
CA PHE A 16 -3.86 36.66 8.20
C PHE A 16 -4.67 37.94 8.36
N VAL A 17 -4.29 38.99 7.62
CA VAL A 17 -5.07 40.23 7.53
C VAL A 17 -5.53 40.39 6.09
N PRO A 18 -6.83 40.21 5.79
CA PRO A 18 -7.36 40.50 4.47
C PRO A 18 -7.26 42.00 4.22
N PHE A 19 -6.59 42.39 3.12
CA PHE A 19 -6.36 43.79 2.75
C PHE A 19 -7.65 44.60 2.52
N CYS A 20 -8.80 43.93 2.37
CA CYS A 20 -10.08 44.55 2.05
C CYS A 20 -11.10 44.57 3.21
N ALA A 21 -10.84 43.92 4.35
CA ALA A 21 -11.88 43.67 5.37
C ALA A 21 -11.66 44.39 6.71
N GLY A 22 -10.48 44.97 6.96
CA GLY A 22 -10.18 45.68 8.22
C GLY A 22 -10.28 44.82 9.49
N SER A 23 -10.41 43.49 9.36
CA SER A 23 -10.58 42.53 10.45
C SER A 23 -9.40 41.56 10.46
N LEU A 24 -8.99 41.15 11.66
CA LEU A 24 -7.89 40.22 11.85
C LEU A 24 -8.46 38.79 11.81
N GLU A 25 -7.93 37.93 10.93
CA GLU A 25 -8.36 36.53 10.80
C GLU A 25 -7.34 35.57 11.41
N GLY A 26 -7.86 34.44 11.92
CA GLY A 26 -7.06 33.33 12.43
C GLY A 26 -7.22 33.03 13.91
N PHE A 27 -8.37 33.38 14.46
CA PHE A 27 -8.77 33.01 15.80
C PHE A 27 -9.58 31.71 15.83
N VAL A 28 -9.82 31.18 17.03
CA VAL A 28 -10.69 30.04 17.27
C VAL A 28 -12.12 30.39 16.90
N ASP A 29 -12.71 29.54 16.07
CA ASP A 29 -14.11 29.58 15.66
C ASP A 29 -14.65 28.15 15.62
N LEU A 30 -15.35 27.78 16.69
CA LEU A 30 -16.09 26.53 16.84
C LEU A 30 -17.60 26.75 16.63
N GLY A 31 -17.99 27.87 16.01
CA GLY A 31 -19.36 28.33 15.89
C GLY A 31 -20.04 28.48 17.25
N GLN A 32 -21.33 28.11 17.31
CA GLN A 32 -22.16 28.14 18.52
C GLN A 32 -21.69 27.22 19.67
N PHE A 33 -20.64 26.42 19.45
CA PHE A 33 -20.10 25.49 20.45
C PHE A 33 -18.82 25.97 21.11
N GLY A 34 -18.27 27.11 20.68
CA GLY A 34 -17.13 27.76 21.33
C GLY A 34 -17.49 28.31 22.71
N GLU A 35 -16.51 28.39 23.60
CA GLU A 35 -16.62 29.20 24.82
C GLU A 35 -16.41 30.67 24.42
N GLU A 36 -17.20 31.62 24.95
CA GLU A 36 -17.13 33.05 24.55
C GLU A 36 -15.70 33.61 24.61
N ASN A 37 -14.95 33.22 25.65
CA ASN A 37 -13.55 33.63 25.87
C ASN A 37 -12.53 33.01 24.91
N SER A 38 -12.90 32.01 24.12
CA SER A 38 -11.96 31.35 23.19
C SER A 38 -11.80 32.08 21.86
N SER A 39 -12.74 32.98 21.52
CA SER A 39 -12.77 33.73 20.25
C SER A 39 -11.60 34.71 20.06
N GLU A 40 -10.88 35.06 21.13
CA GLU A 40 -9.68 35.92 21.08
C GLU A 40 -8.37 35.12 20.95
N GLU A 41 -8.43 33.78 21.04
CA GLU A 41 -7.25 32.94 20.98
C GLU A 41 -6.86 32.60 19.54
N LEU A 42 -5.55 32.58 19.25
CA LEU A 42 -5.05 32.17 17.93
C LEU A 42 -5.29 30.68 17.68
N ALA A 43 -5.86 30.37 16.52
CA ALA A 43 -6.04 28.99 16.08
C ALA A 43 -4.75 28.41 15.49
N ASP A 44 -4.50 27.14 15.81
CA ASP A 44 -3.38 26.34 15.31
C ASP A 44 -3.85 25.03 14.67
N HIS A 45 -5.14 24.72 14.72
CA HIS A 45 -5.76 23.55 14.10
C HIS A 45 -7.08 23.89 13.39
N GLY A 46 -7.39 23.12 12.35
CA GLY A 46 -8.64 23.11 11.62
C GLY A 46 -9.32 21.77 11.75
N LEU A 47 -10.54 21.76 12.28
CA LEU A 47 -11.41 20.59 12.28
C LEU A 47 -12.28 20.64 11.02
N VAL A 48 -12.27 19.55 10.25
CA VAL A 48 -13.14 19.40 9.08
C VAL A 48 -14.05 18.20 9.26
N VAL A 49 -15.36 18.42 9.09
CA VAL A 49 -16.40 17.38 9.08
C VAL A 49 -16.84 17.15 7.63
N VAL A 50 -16.80 15.89 7.21
CA VAL A 50 -17.12 15.47 5.85
C VAL A 50 -18.15 14.35 5.88
N PHE A 51 -19.13 14.45 5.00
CA PHE A 51 -20.03 13.37 4.67
C PHE A 51 -19.42 12.46 3.59
N GLN A 52 -19.45 11.14 3.83
CA GLN A 52 -19.07 10.15 2.84
C GLN A 52 -20.16 9.07 2.69
N PRO A 53 -20.71 8.90 1.48
CA PRO A 53 -21.67 7.83 1.22
C PRO A 53 -21.00 6.45 1.09
N PHE A 54 -21.70 5.38 1.52
CA PHE A 54 -21.26 4.00 1.28
C PHE A 54 -21.36 3.62 -0.21
N SER A 55 -22.39 4.13 -0.90
CA SER A 55 -22.60 3.96 -2.33
C SER A 55 -22.37 5.29 -3.06
N GLY A 56 -21.46 5.30 -4.03
CA GLY A 56 -21.10 6.51 -4.79
C GLY A 56 -19.62 6.89 -4.67
N LYS A 57 -19.19 7.82 -5.52
CA LYS A 57 -17.80 8.30 -5.60
C LYS A 57 -17.62 9.76 -5.17
N TRP A 58 -18.60 10.32 -4.46
CA TRP A 58 -18.57 11.70 -3.99
C TRP A 58 -18.32 11.77 -2.47
N MET A 59 -18.05 12.98 -1.99
CA MET A 59 -17.94 13.37 -0.58
C MET A 59 -18.36 14.84 -0.50
N GLN A 60 -18.85 15.28 0.65
CA GLN A 60 -19.27 16.67 0.86
C GLN A 60 -18.68 17.20 2.15
N ILE A 61 -18.09 18.39 2.11
CA ILE A 61 -17.65 19.11 3.31
C ILE A 61 -18.91 19.69 3.97
N LEU A 62 -19.11 19.38 5.24
CA LEU A 62 -20.28 19.81 6.03
C LEU A 62 -19.94 20.99 6.94
N GLY A 63 -18.73 21.01 7.50
CA GLY A 63 -18.30 22.03 8.44
C GLY A 63 -16.79 22.13 8.51
N VAL A 64 -16.31 23.36 8.69
CA VAL A 64 -14.91 23.70 8.89
C VAL A 64 -14.86 24.61 10.11
N PHE A 65 -14.03 24.25 11.08
CA PHE A 65 -13.89 24.97 12.33
C PHE A 65 -12.41 25.22 12.61
N SER A 66 -12.08 26.32 13.26
CA SER A 66 -10.73 26.62 13.74
C SER A 66 -10.66 26.45 15.25
N SER A 67 -9.59 25.86 15.75
CA SER A 67 -9.39 25.61 17.17
C SER A 67 -7.97 25.90 17.61
N LYS A 68 -7.82 26.29 18.88
CA LYS A 68 -6.55 26.32 19.57
C LYS A 68 -6.38 24.99 20.27
N SER A 69 -5.33 24.28 19.90
CA SER A 69 -5.08 22.88 20.22
C SER A 69 -6.21 21.93 19.77
N ASN A 70 -6.32 20.79 20.43
CA ASN A 70 -7.33 19.79 20.10
C ASN A 70 -8.71 20.20 20.64
N VAL A 71 -9.74 20.01 19.82
CA VAL A 71 -11.13 20.27 20.23
C VAL A 71 -11.51 19.38 21.42
N LYS A 72 -12.05 20.00 22.49
CA LYS A 72 -12.49 19.29 23.69
C LYS A 72 -13.57 18.25 23.32
N ALA A 73 -13.53 17.09 23.99
CA ALA A 73 -14.38 15.95 23.64
C ALA A 73 -15.89 16.24 23.70
N ASN A 74 -16.33 17.09 24.64
CA ASN A 74 -17.72 17.54 24.77
C ASN A 74 -18.16 18.40 23.58
N VAL A 75 -17.32 19.33 23.14
CA VAL A 75 -17.60 20.19 21.97
C VAL A 75 -17.63 19.34 20.71
N LEU A 76 -16.67 18.43 20.55
CA LEU A 76 -16.63 17.52 19.42
C LEU A 76 -17.88 16.62 19.34
N ALA A 77 -18.37 16.12 20.48
CA ALA A 77 -19.60 15.33 20.53
C ALA A 77 -20.82 16.14 20.06
N LYS A 78 -20.93 17.42 20.46
CA LYS A 78 -21.98 18.33 20.00
C LYS A 78 -21.92 18.58 18.50
N ILE A 79 -20.72 18.85 17.96
CA ILE A 79 -20.50 19.06 16.52
C ILE A 79 -20.93 17.81 15.72
N VAL A 80 -20.52 16.62 16.15
CA VAL A 80 -20.89 15.35 15.48
C VAL A 80 -22.41 15.12 15.55
N LEU A 81 -23.04 15.42 16.68
CA LEU A 81 -24.48 15.26 16.86
C LEU A 81 -25.27 16.22 15.95
N GLU A 82 -24.91 17.51 15.92
CA GLU A 82 -25.57 18.49 15.05
C GLU A 82 -25.36 18.14 13.57
N ALA A 83 -24.14 17.81 13.17
CA ALA A 83 -23.86 17.40 11.78
C ALA A 83 -24.70 16.17 11.37
N THR A 84 -24.91 15.22 12.31
CA THR A 84 -25.78 14.06 12.08
C THR A 84 -27.22 14.49 11.87
N LEU A 85 -27.77 15.31 12.76
CA LEU A 85 -29.16 15.79 12.67
C LEU A 85 -29.43 16.60 11.40
N LEU A 86 -28.53 17.51 11.02
CA LEU A 86 -28.66 18.33 9.81
C LEU A 86 -28.57 17.47 8.54
N CYS A 87 -27.69 16.46 8.52
CA CYS A 87 -27.65 15.51 7.40
C CYS A 87 -28.96 14.74 7.26
N GLU A 88 -29.49 14.22 8.36
CA GLU A 88 -30.74 13.46 8.38
C GLU A 88 -31.93 14.31 7.91
N GLN A 89 -32.03 15.57 8.36
CA GLN A 89 -33.04 16.53 7.89
C GLN A 89 -32.93 16.80 6.39
N ALA A 90 -31.71 16.80 5.84
CA ALA A 90 -31.46 16.95 4.40
C ALA A 90 -31.68 15.66 3.58
N GLY A 91 -32.12 14.56 4.20
CA GLY A 91 -32.30 13.26 3.56
C GLY A 91 -30.99 12.47 3.34
N LEU A 92 -29.90 12.89 4.00
CA LEU A 92 -28.60 12.23 4.00
C LEU A 92 -28.47 11.35 5.25
N PHE A 93 -28.93 10.10 5.18
CA PHE A 93 -28.92 9.22 6.36
C PHE A 93 -27.49 8.86 6.82
N VAL A 94 -27.20 8.97 8.12
CA VAL A 94 -25.88 8.75 8.72
C VAL A 94 -25.92 7.53 9.65
N ASP A 95 -25.31 6.42 9.25
CA ASP A 95 -25.28 5.18 10.03
C ASP A 95 -23.94 4.96 10.74
N GLY A 96 -22.95 5.86 10.56
CA GLY A 96 -21.70 5.75 11.29
C GLY A 96 -20.81 6.97 11.33
N VAL A 97 -19.89 6.99 12.28
CA VAL A 97 -18.91 8.04 12.55
C VAL A 97 -17.50 7.44 12.57
N THR A 98 -16.57 7.97 11.77
CA THR A 98 -15.16 7.53 11.79
C THR A 98 -14.25 8.64 12.30
N CYS A 99 -13.33 8.28 13.20
CA CYS A 99 -12.29 9.17 13.72
C CYS A 99 -10.96 8.43 13.93
N ASP A 100 -9.87 9.15 14.17
CA ASP A 100 -8.59 8.53 14.50
C ASP A 100 -8.59 7.92 15.93
N ALA A 101 -7.43 7.43 16.37
CA ALA A 101 -7.25 6.81 17.69
C ALA A 101 -6.71 7.78 18.77
N ALA A 102 -6.85 9.10 18.57
CA ALA A 102 -6.41 10.10 19.52
C ALA A 102 -7.22 10.07 20.82
N SER A 103 -6.61 10.56 21.91
CA SER A 103 -7.19 10.50 23.25
C SER A 103 -8.51 11.27 23.37
N TRP A 104 -8.62 12.45 22.76
CA TRP A 104 -9.86 13.25 22.77
C TRP A 104 -10.99 12.57 21.99
N ASN A 105 -10.68 11.88 20.89
CA ASN A 105 -11.66 11.09 20.13
C ASN A 105 -12.16 9.88 20.93
N ARG A 106 -11.28 9.25 21.72
CA ARG A 106 -11.68 8.21 22.69
C ARG A 106 -12.51 8.78 23.85
N SER A 107 -12.23 10.01 24.29
CA SER A 107 -13.08 10.68 25.28
C SER A 107 -14.46 11.01 24.70
N MET A 108 -14.55 11.43 23.43
CA MET A 108 -15.83 11.62 22.74
C MET A 108 -16.62 10.31 22.65
N TRP A 109 -15.95 9.18 22.34
CA TRP A 109 -16.59 7.87 22.36
C TRP A 109 -17.28 7.56 23.69
N ARG A 110 -16.63 7.88 24.82
CA ARG A 110 -17.20 7.66 26.16
C ARG A 110 -18.48 8.47 26.39
N ILE A 111 -18.58 9.68 25.83
CA ILE A 111 -19.81 10.50 25.90
C ILE A 111 -20.97 9.80 25.19
N PHE A 112 -20.72 9.17 24.04
CA PHE A 112 -21.70 8.33 23.34
C PHE A 112 -21.86 6.93 23.96
N GLY A 113 -21.19 6.64 25.09
CA GLY A 113 -21.20 5.35 25.76
C GLY A 113 -20.47 4.23 24.98
N ILE A 114 -19.62 4.58 24.02
CA ILE A 114 -18.86 3.64 23.20
C ILE A 114 -17.60 3.22 23.97
N ARG A 115 -17.38 1.92 24.08
CA ARG A 115 -16.22 1.34 24.77
C ARG A 115 -15.93 -0.06 24.27
N GLY A 116 -14.65 -0.40 24.14
CA GLY A 116 -14.20 -1.74 23.75
C GLY A 116 -13.29 -2.36 24.80
N SER A 117 -13.71 -3.49 25.37
CA SER A 117 -12.91 -4.31 26.28
C SER A 117 -12.96 -5.78 25.88
N ALA A 118 -12.17 -6.63 26.53
CA ALA A 118 -12.19 -8.06 26.25
C ALA A 118 -13.51 -8.75 26.64
N THR A 119 -14.24 -8.19 27.62
CA THR A 119 -15.50 -8.75 28.15
C THR A 119 -16.75 -8.12 27.55
N SER A 120 -16.67 -6.84 27.15
CA SER A 120 -17.81 -6.10 26.61
C SER A 120 -17.37 -5.12 25.52
N ILE A 121 -18.08 -5.16 24.39
CA ILE A 121 -17.87 -4.26 23.24
C ILE A 121 -19.17 -3.51 22.98
N LYS A 122 -19.20 -2.23 23.32
CA LYS A 122 -20.27 -1.30 22.95
C LYS A 122 -19.77 -0.40 21.82
N CYS A 123 -20.21 -0.69 20.61
CA CYS A 123 -19.67 -0.09 19.38
C CYS A 123 -20.64 0.87 18.66
N LYS A 124 -21.88 0.97 19.16
CA LYS A 124 -22.95 1.83 18.62
C LYS A 124 -23.79 2.43 19.75
N CYS A 125 -24.50 3.51 19.45
CA CYS A 125 -25.51 4.12 20.31
C CYS A 125 -26.86 4.25 19.57
N PRO A 126 -27.98 4.51 20.27
CA PRO A 126 -29.24 4.88 19.62
C PRO A 126 -29.02 6.05 18.65
N HIS A 127 -29.71 6.02 17.52
CA HIS A 127 -29.53 7.03 16.49
C HIS A 127 -30.33 8.31 16.85
N PRO A 128 -29.73 9.50 16.76
CA PRO A 128 -30.32 10.73 17.32
C PRO A 128 -31.52 11.28 16.55
N ALA A 129 -31.73 10.85 15.29
CA ALA A 129 -32.87 11.27 14.48
C ALA A 129 -33.92 10.15 14.26
N ASP A 130 -33.64 8.92 14.70
CA ASP A 130 -34.50 7.76 14.39
C ASP A 130 -34.26 6.62 15.38
N ASP A 131 -35.22 6.38 16.28
CA ASP A 131 -35.10 5.38 17.34
C ASP A 131 -34.99 3.93 16.83
N SER A 132 -35.36 3.67 15.57
CA SER A 132 -35.24 2.35 14.95
C SER A 132 -33.82 2.04 14.45
N ARG A 133 -32.95 3.05 14.41
CA ARG A 133 -31.58 2.94 13.90
C ARG A 133 -30.55 3.07 15.01
N ALA A 134 -29.32 2.70 14.69
CA ALA A 134 -28.16 2.87 15.56
C ALA A 134 -27.06 3.63 14.83
N LEU A 135 -26.34 4.49 15.56
CA LEU A 135 -25.18 5.18 15.06
C LEU A 135 -23.91 4.41 15.44
N HIS A 136 -23.20 3.89 14.44
CA HIS A 136 -21.99 3.06 14.63
C HIS A 136 -20.72 3.90 14.72
N PHE A 137 -19.76 3.49 15.55
CA PHE A 137 -18.48 4.19 15.67
C PHE A 137 -17.32 3.35 15.10
N PHE A 138 -16.41 4.02 14.41
CA PHE A 138 -15.24 3.42 13.78
C PHE A 138 -13.99 4.23 14.12
N SER A 139 -12.94 3.53 14.50
CA SER A 139 -11.59 4.09 14.52
C SER A 139 -10.92 3.85 13.17
N ASP A 140 -10.12 4.81 12.71
CA ASP A 140 -9.42 4.71 11.45
C ASP A 140 -8.49 3.48 11.40
N PHE A 141 -8.93 2.47 10.65
CA PHE A 141 -8.28 1.17 10.62
C PHE A 141 -6.83 1.21 10.10
N PRO A 142 -6.50 1.93 9.00
CA PRO A 142 -5.13 2.11 8.56
C PRO A 142 -4.21 2.68 9.67
N HIS A 143 -4.70 3.63 10.48
CA HIS A 143 -3.98 4.12 11.65
C HIS A 143 -3.81 3.10 12.78
N LEU A 144 -4.81 2.26 13.05
CA LEU A 144 -4.65 1.16 14.00
C LEU A 144 -3.54 0.19 13.57
N VAL A 145 -3.45 -0.13 12.27
CA VAL A 145 -2.37 -0.98 11.73
C VAL A 145 -1.00 -0.29 11.84
N LYS A 146 -0.93 1.03 11.62
CA LYS A 146 0.28 1.83 11.85
C LYS A 146 0.76 1.72 13.30
N ASN A 147 -0.15 1.85 14.27
CA ASN A 147 0.19 1.75 15.70
C ASN A 147 0.62 0.32 16.07
N LEU A 148 -0.09 -0.69 15.54
CA LEU A 148 0.29 -2.10 15.67
C LEU A 148 1.71 -2.34 15.12
N ARG A 149 2.03 -1.83 13.93
CA ARG A 149 3.37 -1.91 13.33
C ARG A 149 4.43 -1.29 14.22
N ASN A 150 4.19 -0.06 14.69
CA ASN A 150 5.17 0.67 15.49
C ASN A 150 5.52 -0.12 16.76
N ARG A 151 4.50 -0.70 17.41
CA ARG A 151 4.71 -1.53 18.60
C ARG A 151 5.38 -2.87 18.29
N PHE A 152 5.00 -3.51 17.18
CA PHE A 152 5.59 -4.77 16.71
C PHE A 152 7.11 -4.65 16.46
N LEU A 153 7.55 -3.55 15.85
CA LEU A 153 8.97 -3.31 15.56
C LEU A 153 9.79 -2.96 16.80
N ASP A 154 9.15 -2.37 17.82
CA ASP A 154 9.78 -1.88 19.04
C ASP A 154 10.00 -2.99 20.07
N THR A 155 8.92 -3.70 20.44
CA THR A 155 8.97 -4.69 21.54
C THR A 155 8.53 -6.10 21.13
N GLY A 156 7.91 -6.25 19.95
CA GLY A 156 7.21 -7.47 19.57
C GLY A 156 5.98 -7.74 20.43
N PHE A 157 5.46 -8.96 20.33
CA PHE A 157 4.23 -9.37 20.98
C PHE A 157 4.33 -10.75 21.63
N ASN A 158 3.60 -10.96 22.71
CA ASN A 158 3.43 -12.28 23.36
C ASN A 158 2.03 -12.77 23.04
N THR A 159 1.93 -13.65 22.04
CA THR A 159 0.64 -14.23 21.62
C THR A 159 0.43 -15.57 22.32
N PRO A 160 -0.80 -16.12 22.35
CA PRO A 160 -1.07 -17.43 22.94
C PRO A 160 -0.22 -18.57 22.33
N LYS A 161 0.19 -18.41 21.07
CA LYS A 161 1.07 -19.36 20.37
C LYS A 161 2.57 -19.15 20.63
N GLY A 162 2.93 -18.14 21.42
CA GLY A 162 4.30 -17.77 21.71
C GLY A 162 4.67 -16.35 21.29
N ARG A 163 5.95 -16.02 21.42
CA ARG A 163 6.50 -14.69 21.16
C ARG A 163 6.65 -14.43 19.66
N VAL A 164 6.11 -13.31 19.20
CA VAL A 164 6.19 -12.81 17.83
C VAL A 164 7.14 -11.61 17.80
N HIS A 165 8.16 -11.67 16.95
CA HIS A 165 9.15 -10.61 16.87
C HIS A 165 9.59 -10.33 15.43
N SER A 166 9.98 -9.08 15.16
CA SER A 166 10.36 -8.63 13.82
C SER A 166 11.74 -9.11 13.36
N ASP A 167 12.54 -9.74 14.24
CA ASP A 167 13.89 -10.20 13.90
C ASP A 167 13.91 -11.26 12.80
N CYS A 168 12.94 -12.18 12.79
CA CYS A 168 12.81 -13.16 11.71
C CYS A 168 12.65 -12.46 10.35
N ILE A 169 11.86 -11.38 10.31
CA ILE A 169 11.65 -10.58 9.10
C ILE A 169 12.89 -9.77 8.76
N ARG A 170 13.59 -9.21 9.77
CA ARG A 170 14.87 -8.49 9.56
C ARG A 170 15.93 -9.43 8.99
N LYS A 171 15.99 -10.67 9.46
CA LYS A 171 16.92 -11.68 8.95
C LYS A 171 16.57 -12.07 7.51
N ALA A 172 15.31 -12.37 7.22
CA ALA A 172 14.84 -12.62 5.86
C ALA A 172 15.21 -11.47 4.91
N TRP A 173 14.98 -10.23 5.33
CA TRP A 173 15.29 -9.04 4.52
C TRP A 173 16.80 -8.87 4.28
N ARG A 174 17.63 -9.17 5.28
CA ARG A 174 19.11 -9.15 5.12
C ARG A 174 19.58 -10.22 4.14
N SER A 175 18.90 -11.37 4.06
CA SER A 175 19.22 -12.41 3.07
C SER A 175 18.72 -12.06 1.65
N ASP A 176 17.75 -11.15 1.53
CA ASP A 176 17.11 -10.75 0.26
C ASP A 176 17.57 -9.38 -0.28
N CYS A 177 18.53 -8.73 0.40
CA CYS A 177 18.87 -7.33 0.09
C CYS A 177 19.73 -7.16 -1.17
N GLU A 178 20.24 -8.24 -1.75
CA GLU A 178 21.16 -8.23 -2.90
C GLU A 178 20.51 -7.70 -4.18
N ASN A 179 21.13 -6.71 -4.83
CA ASN A 179 20.54 -6.05 -6.01
C ASN A 179 20.71 -6.85 -7.30
N VAL A 180 21.80 -7.63 -7.39
CA VAL A 180 22.15 -8.38 -8.60
C VAL A 180 21.28 -9.62 -8.78
N THR A 181 20.67 -10.16 -7.72
CA THR A 181 19.81 -11.35 -7.78
C THR A 181 18.32 -10.99 -7.79
N LEU A 182 17.48 -11.95 -8.15
CA LEU A 182 16.03 -11.84 -7.97
C LEU A 182 15.70 -11.77 -6.47
N LYS A 183 14.71 -10.95 -6.12
CA LYS A 183 14.27 -10.72 -4.74
C LYS A 183 12.92 -11.37 -4.47
N VAL A 184 12.79 -11.99 -3.31
CA VAL A 184 11.52 -12.52 -2.79
C VAL A 184 10.61 -11.38 -2.32
N MET A 185 11.21 -10.36 -1.70
CA MET A 185 10.54 -9.21 -1.08
C MET A 185 10.97 -7.88 -1.74
N PRO A 186 10.72 -7.69 -3.05
CA PRO A 186 11.19 -6.52 -3.81
C PRO A 186 10.58 -5.18 -3.36
N HIS A 187 9.47 -5.18 -2.63
CA HIS A 187 8.82 -3.98 -2.12
C HIS A 187 9.12 -3.72 -0.64
N ILE A 188 9.69 -4.70 0.07
CA ILE A 188 10.20 -4.51 1.43
C ILE A 188 11.59 -3.87 1.37
N SER A 189 11.77 -2.83 2.17
CA SER A 189 12.99 -2.02 2.22
C SER A 189 13.26 -1.59 3.66
N LYS A 190 14.41 -0.93 3.88
CA LYS A 190 14.85 -0.49 5.20
C LYS A 190 13.77 0.29 5.97
N LEU A 191 13.01 1.16 5.29
CA LEU A 191 11.94 1.97 5.89
C LEU A 191 10.81 1.14 6.54
N HIS A 192 10.61 -0.11 6.10
CA HIS A 192 9.56 -0.98 6.64
C HIS A 192 9.96 -1.58 7.99
N LEU A 193 11.26 -1.80 8.21
CA LEU A 193 11.80 -2.52 9.37
C LEU A 193 12.52 -1.60 10.37
N PHE A 194 13.08 -0.50 9.88
CA PHE A 194 13.84 0.49 10.64
C PHE A 194 13.33 1.92 10.33
N PRO A 195 12.03 2.21 10.55
CA PRO A 195 11.46 3.52 10.27
C PRO A 195 12.01 4.60 11.22
N ASN A 196 12.36 5.76 10.67
CA ASN A 196 12.61 6.97 11.44
C ASN A 196 11.30 7.62 11.97
N GLY A 197 11.40 8.70 12.76
CA GLY A 197 10.25 9.37 13.36
C GLY A 197 9.16 9.79 12.36
N PHE A 198 9.53 10.32 11.18
CA PHE A 198 8.58 10.70 10.13
C PHE A 198 8.03 9.47 9.40
N GLU A 199 8.86 8.47 9.13
CA GLU A 199 8.46 7.23 8.47
C GLU A 199 7.52 6.37 9.35
N LYS A 200 7.58 6.51 10.67
CA LYS A 200 6.62 5.90 11.61
C LYS A 200 5.18 6.37 11.36
N MET A 201 4.99 7.56 10.78
CA MET A 201 3.67 8.11 10.45
C MET A 201 3.08 7.56 9.14
N ARG A 202 3.91 7.00 8.25
CA ARG A 202 3.45 6.51 6.94
C ARG A 202 2.70 5.19 7.08
N VAL A 203 1.44 5.18 6.65
CA VAL A 203 0.55 4.01 6.76
C VAL A 203 0.83 2.96 5.68
N GLY A 204 1.13 3.38 4.43
CA GLY A 204 1.42 2.45 3.32
C GLY A 204 2.50 1.41 3.66
N PRO A 205 3.68 1.80 4.20
CA PRO A 205 4.68 0.87 4.69
C PRO A 205 4.20 -0.08 5.79
N ALA A 206 3.33 0.37 6.70
CA ALA A 206 2.79 -0.48 7.75
C ALA A 206 1.91 -1.60 7.18
N LEU A 207 1.04 -1.28 6.22
CA LEU A 207 0.22 -2.28 5.53
C LEU A 207 1.07 -3.31 4.77
N ARG A 208 2.17 -2.87 4.14
CA ARG A 208 3.08 -3.76 3.40
C ARG A 208 3.86 -4.71 4.29
N LEU A 209 4.20 -4.30 5.51
CA LEU A 209 4.90 -5.19 6.47
C LEU A 209 4.05 -6.42 6.82
N PHE A 210 2.73 -6.28 6.84
CA PHE A 210 1.78 -7.37 7.09
C PHE A 210 1.18 -7.93 5.80
N SER A 211 2.00 -8.06 4.76
CA SER A 211 1.57 -8.57 3.45
C SER A 211 2.04 -10.00 3.20
N GLU A 212 1.43 -10.64 2.20
CA GLU A 212 1.83 -11.94 1.69
C GLU A 212 3.29 -11.96 1.21
N GLU A 213 3.85 -10.82 0.80
CA GLU A 213 5.25 -10.70 0.40
C GLU A 213 6.20 -11.02 1.55
N VAL A 214 5.88 -10.60 2.78
CA VAL A 214 6.68 -10.96 3.96
C VAL A 214 6.55 -12.44 4.30
N LEU A 215 5.36 -13.03 4.12
CA LEU A 215 5.18 -14.48 4.27
C LEU A 215 6.01 -15.28 3.26
N LYS A 216 6.11 -14.79 2.02
CA LYS A 216 7.01 -15.36 1.00
C LYS A 216 8.46 -15.30 1.46
N GLY A 217 8.90 -14.18 1.99
CA GLY A 217 10.25 -14.04 2.54
C GLY A 217 10.54 -14.99 3.71
N LEU A 218 9.61 -15.10 4.67
CA LEU A 218 9.76 -15.99 5.82
C LEU A 218 9.81 -17.47 5.39
N PHE A 219 8.94 -17.88 4.48
CA PHE A 219 8.95 -19.23 3.91
C PHE A 219 10.24 -19.51 3.13
N PHE A 220 10.67 -18.56 2.30
CA PHE A 220 11.80 -18.75 1.41
C PHE A 220 13.13 -18.86 2.16
N TYR A 221 13.34 -18.01 3.17
CA TYR A 221 14.55 -17.96 3.99
C TYR A 221 14.41 -18.72 5.32
N ARG A 222 13.48 -19.68 5.41
CA ARG A 222 13.17 -20.39 6.66
C ARG A 222 14.41 -21.00 7.31
N ARG A 223 15.28 -21.65 6.53
CA ARG A 223 16.51 -22.28 7.03
C ARG A 223 17.48 -21.25 7.63
N GLU A 224 17.67 -20.11 6.97
CA GLU A 224 18.54 -19.03 7.45
C GLU A 224 17.99 -18.34 8.70
N ILE A 225 16.66 -18.25 8.80
CA ILE A 225 15.96 -17.69 9.96
C ILE A 225 16.08 -18.66 11.14
N GLU A 226 15.78 -19.95 10.95
CA GLU A 226 15.79 -20.96 12.00
C GLU A 226 17.17 -21.10 12.65
N ARG A 227 18.25 -21.04 11.86
CA ARG A 227 19.63 -21.02 12.39
C ARG A 227 19.96 -19.81 13.26
N SER A 228 19.30 -18.67 13.05
CA SER A 228 19.68 -17.39 13.65
C SER A 228 18.71 -16.90 14.72
N CYS A 229 17.43 -17.18 14.58
CA CYS A 229 16.34 -16.62 15.37
C CYS A 229 15.41 -17.71 15.94
N GLY A 230 15.62 -18.97 15.59
CA GLY A 230 14.74 -20.08 15.92
C GLY A 230 13.48 -20.16 15.04
N PRO A 231 12.53 -21.04 15.41
CA PRO A 231 11.33 -21.32 14.61
C PRO A 231 10.45 -20.07 14.39
N ALA A 232 10.20 -19.71 13.13
CA ALA A 232 9.45 -18.49 12.74
C ALA A 232 7.93 -18.70 12.59
N GLN A 233 7.42 -19.91 12.79
CA GLN A 233 6.04 -20.34 12.52
C GLN A 233 5.02 -19.49 13.29
N VAL A 234 5.35 -19.09 14.52
CA VAL A 234 4.50 -18.23 15.36
C VAL A 234 4.37 -16.83 14.73
N THR A 235 5.46 -16.27 14.23
CA THR A 235 5.47 -14.99 13.52
C THR A 235 4.74 -15.11 12.17
N GLU A 236 4.97 -16.17 11.40
CA GLU A 236 4.26 -16.45 10.14
C GLU A 236 2.73 -16.49 10.36
N SER A 237 2.26 -17.23 11.38
CA SER A 237 0.84 -17.34 11.71
C SER A 237 0.23 -15.98 12.09
N PHE A 238 0.95 -15.17 12.87
CA PHE A 238 0.53 -13.83 13.24
C PHE A 238 0.43 -12.89 12.03
N ILE A 239 1.48 -12.83 11.19
CA ILE A 239 1.49 -12.00 9.97
C ILE A 239 0.34 -12.41 9.05
N LEU A 240 0.07 -13.70 8.89
CA LEU A 240 -1.05 -14.20 8.09
C LEU A 240 -2.40 -13.73 8.63
N LYS A 241 -2.61 -13.78 9.96
CA LYS A 241 -3.85 -13.34 10.61
C LYS A 241 -4.08 -11.84 10.39
N ILE A 242 -3.05 -11.02 10.61
CA ILE A 242 -3.11 -9.57 10.39
C ILE A 242 -3.28 -9.25 8.89
N SER A 243 -2.64 -10.00 8.00
CA SER A 243 -2.77 -9.81 6.55
C SER A 243 -4.19 -10.04 6.06
N LYS A 244 -4.84 -11.11 6.55
CA LYS A 244 -6.26 -11.39 6.27
C LYS A 244 -7.16 -10.27 6.78
N LEU A 245 -6.95 -9.81 8.02
CA LEU A 245 -7.69 -8.69 8.59
C LEU A 245 -7.55 -7.43 7.72
N ILE A 246 -6.32 -7.07 7.32
CA ILE A 246 -6.07 -5.90 6.46
C ILE A 246 -6.78 -6.06 5.13
N LYS A 247 -6.69 -7.22 4.48
CA LYS A 247 -7.33 -7.48 3.19
C LYS A 247 -8.83 -7.29 3.24
N ILE A 248 -9.47 -7.74 4.33
CA ILE A 248 -10.91 -7.62 4.55
C ILE A 248 -11.27 -6.17 4.86
N MET A 249 -10.56 -5.49 5.77
CA MET A 249 -10.88 -4.14 6.24
C MET A 249 -10.47 -3.01 5.26
N THR A 250 -9.70 -3.33 4.21
CA THR A 250 -9.27 -2.37 3.16
C THR A 250 -9.84 -2.71 1.79
N SER A 251 -10.96 -3.45 1.74
CA SER A 251 -11.54 -3.91 0.49
C SER A 251 -12.18 -2.77 -0.32
N ARG A 252 -11.74 -2.64 -1.58
CA ARG A 252 -12.15 -1.60 -2.55
C ARG A 252 -12.95 -2.13 -3.75
N SER A 253 -13.14 -3.45 -3.85
CA SER A 253 -13.72 -4.11 -5.02
C SER A 253 -14.86 -5.03 -4.62
N SER A 254 -15.94 -5.05 -5.40
CA SER A 254 -17.13 -5.89 -5.17
C SER A 254 -16.80 -7.38 -5.00
N LYS A 255 -15.81 -7.90 -5.75
CA LYS A 255 -15.33 -9.30 -5.65
C LYS A 255 -14.78 -9.68 -4.28
N ARG A 256 -14.30 -8.71 -3.50
CA ARG A 256 -13.70 -8.88 -2.17
C ARG A 256 -14.49 -8.15 -1.09
N ALA A 257 -15.70 -7.69 -1.41
CA ALA A 257 -16.49 -6.90 -0.49
C ALA A 257 -17.05 -7.79 0.62
N LEU A 258 -17.20 -7.23 1.82
CA LEU A 258 -17.71 -7.96 2.96
C LEU A 258 -19.20 -8.24 2.77
N ARG A 259 -19.62 -9.46 3.09
CA ARG A 259 -21.03 -9.90 3.05
C ARG A 259 -21.40 -10.60 4.35
N PRO A 260 -22.65 -10.51 4.83
CA PRO A 260 -23.10 -11.28 5.99
C PRO A 260 -22.91 -12.79 5.75
N GLY A 261 -22.46 -13.51 6.78
CA GLY A 261 -22.28 -14.98 6.72
C GLY A 261 -21.17 -15.48 5.76
N SER A 262 -20.39 -14.58 5.16
CA SER A 262 -19.26 -14.96 4.30
C SER A 262 -18.06 -15.47 5.09
N ARG A 263 -17.13 -16.16 4.42
CA ARG A 263 -15.85 -16.56 5.03
C ARG A 263 -15.08 -15.38 5.64
N ASP A 264 -15.12 -14.22 4.98
CA ASP A 264 -14.45 -13.01 5.46
C ASP A 264 -15.14 -12.45 6.73
N PHE A 265 -16.46 -12.61 6.84
CA PHE A 265 -17.22 -12.26 8.06
C PHE A 265 -16.79 -13.12 9.25
N GLU A 266 -16.65 -14.43 9.06
CA GLU A 266 -16.16 -15.33 10.11
C GLU A 266 -14.70 -15.07 10.48
N ILE A 267 -13.85 -14.69 9.53
CA ILE A 267 -12.45 -14.31 9.83
C ILE A 267 -12.41 -13.09 10.76
N LEU A 268 -13.32 -12.12 10.61
CA LEU A 268 -13.41 -10.96 11.51
C LEU A 268 -13.86 -11.37 12.91
N ARG A 269 -14.85 -12.27 13.04
CA ARG A 269 -15.26 -12.83 14.34
C ARG A 269 -14.10 -13.56 15.03
N GLN A 270 -13.46 -14.48 14.33
CA GLN A 270 -12.27 -15.20 14.82
C GLN A 270 -11.09 -14.29 15.14
N PHE A 271 -11.03 -13.09 14.55
CA PHE A 271 -10.02 -12.09 14.91
C PHE A 271 -10.36 -11.42 16.24
N LEU A 272 -11.63 -11.12 16.54
CA LEU A 272 -12.06 -10.61 17.84
C LEU A 272 -11.76 -11.61 18.96
N ASP A 273 -12.08 -12.89 18.76
CA ASP A 273 -11.80 -13.95 19.73
C ASP A 273 -10.31 -14.07 20.01
N PHE A 274 -9.50 -14.10 18.95
CA PHE A 274 -8.04 -14.09 19.05
C PHE A 274 -7.52 -12.85 19.79
N LEU A 275 -8.13 -11.68 19.57
CA LEU A 275 -7.69 -10.44 20.22
C LEU A 275 -8.00 -10.45 21.73
N ASN A 276 -9.07 -11.13 22.15
CA ASN A 276 -9.42 -11.34 23.56
C ASN A 276 -8.51 -12.37 24.23
N GLU A 277 -8.25 -13.49 23.55
CA GLU A 277 -7.29 -14.52 23.99
C GLU A 277 -5.89 -13.93 24.13
N TRP A 278 -5.45 -13.15 23.15
CA TRP A 278 -4.15 -12.48 23.16
C TRP A 278 -4.01 -11.49 24.33
N GLN A 279 -5.04 -10.70 24.63
CA GLN A 279 -5.01 -9.80 25.78
C GLN A 279 -4.92 -10.56 27.11
N SER A 280 -5.64 -11.68 27.22
CA SER A 280 -5.65 -12.52 28.43
C SER A 280 -4.27 -13.16 28.68
N HIS A 281 -3.58 -13.55 27.61
CA HIS A 281 -2.22 -14.12 27.68
C HIS A 281 -1.14 -13.06 27.97
N ALA A 282 -1.37 -11.80 27.61
CA ALA A 282 -0.44 -10.70 27.80
C ALA A 282 -1.05 -9.59 28.70
N PRO A 283 -1.35 -9.89 29.98
CA PRO A 283 -2.09 -8.98 30.86
C PRO A 283 -1.32 -7.67 31.14
N ASN A 284 0.01 -7.72 31.12
CA ASN A 284 0.85 -6.53 31.22
C ASN A 284 0.89 -5.78 29.87
N SER A 285 -0.09 -4.89 29.69
CA SER A 285 -0.25 -4.03 28.51
C SER A 285 1.00 -3.23 28.14
N LYS A 286 2.01 -3.11 29.03
CA LYS A 286 3.28 -2.39 28.81
C LYS A 286 4.33 -3.18 28.00
N LYS A 287 4.35 -4.52 28.05
CA LYS A 287 5.35 -5.35 27.33
C LYS A 287 4.68 -6.60 26.73
N GLY A 288 4.29 -6.55 25.45
CA GLY A 288 3.86 -7.74 24.68
C GLY A 288 2.42 -7.75 24.14
N PHE A 289 1.61 -6.73 24.40
CA PHE A 289 0.25 -6.57 23.82
C PHE A 289 0.13 -5.28 22.99
N LEU A 290 -1.04 -4.95 22.44
CA LEU A 290 -1.34 -3.64 21.84
C LEU A 290 -1.57 -2.56 22.90
N SER A 291 -1.45 -1.28 22.52
CA SER A 291 -1.85 -0.21 23.45
C SER A 291 -3.36 -0.27 23.67
N GLU A 292 -3.83 0.19 24.83
CA GLU A 292 -5.25 0.15 25.18
C GLU A 292 -6.12 0.83 24.11
N SER A 293 -5.76 2.04 23.67
CA SER A 293 -6.47 2.74 22.58
C SER A 293 -6.46 1.99 21.24
N THR A 294 -5.39 1.25 20.92
CA THR A 294 -5.33 0.46 19.68
C THR A 294 -6.20 -0.79 19.78
N ALA A 295 -6.17 -1.47 20.94
CA ALA A 295 -6.94 -2.68 21.21
C ALA A 295 -8.45 -2.39 21.28
N GLU A 296 -8.84 -1.28 21.92
CA GLU A 296 -10.20 -0.76 21.96
C GLU A 296 -10.68 -0.37 20.56
N GLY A 297 -9.86 0.39 19.81
CA GLY A 297 -10.17 0.79 18.44
C GLY A 297 -10.42 -0.40 17.52
N LEU A 298 -9.57 -1.44 17.58
CA LEU A 298 -9.77 -2.65 16.78
C LEU A 298 -11.08 -3.37 17.13
N ARG A 299 -11.42 -3.49 18.43
CA ARG A 299 -12.67 -4.14 18.87
C ARG A 299 -13.89 -3.41 18.35
N VAL A 300 -13.96 -2.11 18.63
CA VAL A 300 -15.10 -1.28 18.22
C VAL A 300 -15.22 -1.25 16.70
N THR A 301 -14.12 -1.00 15.96
CA THR A 301 -14.18 -0.95 14.49
C THR A 301 -14.61 -2.28 13.88
N VAL A 302 -14.06 -3.41 14.34
CA VAL A 302 -14.39 -4.73 13.76
C VAL A 302 -15.82 -5.13 14.13
N GLN A 303 -16.25 -4.93 15.38
CA GLN A 303 -17.63 -5.22 15.79
C GLN A 303 -18.64 -4.32 15.07
N SER A 304 -18.38 -3.02 14.98
CA SER A 304 -19.23 -2.09 14.21
C SER A 304 -19.33 -2.51 12.74
N THR A 305 -18.24 -3.02 12.15
CA THR A 305 -18.24 -3.47 10.75
C THR A 305 -19.14 -4.69 10.55
N LEU A 306 -19.11 -5.64 11.50
CA LEU A 306 -19.96 -6.82 11.49
C LEU A 306 -21.44 -6.46 11.67
N ASP A 307 -21.75 -5.59 12.64
CA ASP A 307 -23.13 -5.16 12.88
C ASP A 307 -23.68 -4.34 11.70
N LEU A 308 -22.87 -3.41 11.18
CA LEU A 308 -23.27 -2.53 10.07
C LEU A 308 -23.53 -3.34 8.80
N VAL A 309 -22.70 -4.32 8.44
CA VAL A 309 -22.93 -5.11 7.22
C VAL A 309 -24.22 -5.94 7.31
N CYS A 310 -24.57 -6.43 8.50
CA CYS A 310 -25.84 -7.11 8.74
C CYS A 310 -27.02 -6.15 8.55
N TYR A 311 -27.00 -5.00 9.22
CA TYR A 311 -28.06 -3.98 9.10
C TYR A 311 -28.24 -3.48 7.65
N LEU A 312 -27.13 -3.14 6.97
CA LEU A 312 -27.16 -2.69 5.59
C LEU A 312 -27.75 -3.74 4.65
N SER A 313 -27.48 -5.01 4.90
CA SER A 313 -27.99 -6.11 4.09
C SER A 313 -29.46 -6.43 4.37
N SER A 314 -29.88 -6.44 5.64
CA SER A 314 -31.24 -6.84 6.03
C SER A 314 -32.25 -5.71 5.89
N GLN A 315 -31.90 -4.48 6.26
CA GLN A 315 -32.82 -3.34 6.32
C GLN A 315 -32.67 -2.38 5.13
N CYS A 316 -31.47 -2.27 4.55
CA CYS A 316 -31.18 -1.26 3.53
C CYS A 316 -31.01 -1.82 2.10
N GLY A 317 -31.10 -3.15 1.92
CA GLY A 317 -30.99 -3.81 0.62
C GLY A 317 -29.58 -3.84 0.01
N PHE A 318 -28.52 -3.62 0.79
CA PHE A 318 -27.14 -3.66 0.28
C PHE A 318 -26.67 -5.11 0.07
N LYS A 319 -26.14 -5.40 -1.11
CA LYS A 319 -25.58 -6.73 -1.42
C LYS A 319 -24.24 -7.01 -0.73
N TYR A 320 -23.49 -5.96 -0.39
CA TYR A 320 -22.15 -6.03 0.20
C TYR A 320 -21.71 -4.67 0.74
N LEU A 321 -20.68 -4.67 1.60
CA LEU A 321 -20.02 -3.48 2.14
C LEU A 321 -18.56 -3.38 1.65
N LEU A 322 -18.18 -2.22 1.11
CA LEU A 322 -16.79 -1.87 0.81
C LEU A 322 -16.12 -1.28 2.06
N THR A 323 -15.49 -2.12 2.87
CA THR A 323 -14.86 -1.74 4.15
C THR A 323 -13.80 -0.64 4.03
N SER A 324 -13.16 -0.44 2.87
CA SER A 324 -12.26 0.71 2.68
C SER A 324 -12.97 2.05 2.87
N ARG A 325 -14.29 2.08 2.66
CA ARG A 325 -15.16 3.24 2.89
C ARG A 325 -15.42 3.48 4.37
N LEU A 326 -14.92 2.67 5.29
CA LEU A 326 -14.99 2.91 6.74
C LEU A 326 -13.77 3.66 7.28
N SER A 327 -12.72 3.88 6.46
CA SER A 327 -11.52 4.65 6.84
C SER A 327 -11.68 6.16 6.63
N GLN A 328 -10.76 6.94 7.18
CA GLN A 328 -10.67 8.40 6.98
C GLN A 328 -9.72 8.81 5.82
N ASP A 329 -9.21 7.84 5.04
CA ASP A 329 -8.27 8.07 3.92
C ASP A 329 -8.70 9.23 3.00
N LYS A 330 -10.01 9.37 2.74
CA LYS A 330 -10.54 10.43 1.86
C LYS A 330 -10.36 11.83 2.44
N LEU A 331 -10.47 11.97 3.75
CA LEU A 331 -10.25 13.22 4.46
C LEU A 331 -8.76 13.57 4.52
N GLU A 332 -7.89 12.57 4.70
CA GLU A 332 -6.44 12.80 4.60
C GLU A 332 -5.99 13.21 3.20
N ASN A 333 -6.59 12.63 2.15
CA ASN A 333 -6.36 13.07 0.78
C ASN A 333 -6.82 14.51 0.55
N LEU A 334 -7.96 14.91 1.15
CA LEU A 334 -8.43 16.30 1.10
C LEU A 334 -7.39 17.25 1.73
N PHE A 335 -6.86 16.92 2.91
CA PHE A 335 -5.77 17.70 3.50
C PHE A 335 -4.48 17.69 2.67
N GLY A 336 -4.20 16.58 1.97
CA GLY A 336 -3.10 16.50 1.02
C GLY A 336 -3.25 17.48 -0.15
N ILE A 337 -4.47 17.64 -0.68
CA ILE A 337 -4.79 18.63 -1.71
C ILE A 337 -4.59 20.03 -1.15
N VAL A 338 -5.15 20.34 0.01
CA VAL A 338 -5.06 21.67 0.63
C VAL A 338 -3.59 22.09 0.85
N ARG A 339 -2.73 21.20 1.32
CA ARG A 339 -1.29 21.49 1.45
C ARG A 339 -0.60 21.75 0.11
N GLN A 340 -0.98 20.99 -0.93
CA GLN A 340 -0.38 21.14 -2.27
C GLN A 340 -0.89 22.37 -3.03
N SER A 341 -2.11 22.85 -2.73
CA SER A 341 -2.72 24.00 -3.38
C SER A 341 -1.96 25.31 -3.16
N ASN A 342 -1.10 25.38 -2.14
CA ASN A 342 -0.36 26.60 -1.77
C ASN A 342 1.14 26.53 -2.16
N GLY A 343 1.49 25.69 -3.14
CA GLY A 343 2.85 25.61 -3.69
C GLY A 343 3.86 25.04 -2.69
N THR A 344 4.83 25.85 -2.28
CA THR A 344 5.83 25.48 -1.26
C THR A 344 5.36 25.71 0.18
N ASN A 345 4.16 26.30 0.37
CA ASN A 345 3.59 26.49 1.70
C ASN A 345 2.79 25.25 2.15
N ASP A 346 3.48 24.32 2.82
CA ASP A 346 2.88 23.10 3.38
C ASP A 346 1.96 23.35 4.59
N HIS A 347 1.90 24.59 5.10
CA HIS A 347 1.09 25.01 6.24
C HIS A 347 0.19 26.20 5.86
N PRO A 348 -1.04 25.94 5.36
CA PRO A 348 -1.94 27.01 4.95
C PRO A 348 -2.36 27.87 6.16
N THR A 349 -2.67 29.13 5.89
CA THR A 349 -3.38 30.01 6.83
C THR A 349 -4.86 29.59 6.97
N PRO A 350 -5.56 30.01 8.03
CA PRO A 350 -7.00 29.76 8.17
C PRO A 350 -7.79 30.23 6.93
N ALA A 351 -7.46 31.41 6.41
CA ALA A 351 -8.04 31.97 5.18
C ALA A 351 -7.75 31.09 3.94
N GLN A 352 -6.51 30.62 3.78
CA GLN A 352 -6.11 29.74 2.68
C GLN A 352 -6.81 28.38 2.77
N LEU A 353 -6.94 27.82 3.98
CA LEU A 353 -7.68 26.59 4.22
C LEU A 353 -9.14 26.77 3.80
N LEU A 354 -9.82 27.80 4.31
CA LEU A 354 -11.22 28.05 4.01
C LEU A 354 -11.44 28.32 2.51
N THR A 355 -10.61 29.16 1.89
CA THR A 355 -10.67 29.45 0.45
C THR A 355 -10.51 28.18 -0.38
N THR A 356 -9.52 27.34 -0.04
CA THR A 356 -9.27 26.08 -0.76
C THR A 356 -10.43 25.09 -0.57
N LEU A 357 -10.93 24.94 0.65
CA LEU A 357 -12.04 24.04 0.94
C LEU A 357 -13.35 24.49 0.30
N ASN A 358 -13.63 25.80 0.30
CA ASN A 358 -14.78 26.37 -0.40
C ASN A 358 -14.68 26.11 -1.90
N ALA A 359 -13.53 26.40 -2.52
CA ALA A 359 -13.31 26.09 -3.92
C ALA A 359 -13.54 24.60 -4.22
N LEU A 360 -13.03 23.69 -3.39
CA LEU A 360 -13.22 22.25 -3.55
C LEU A 360 -14.67 21.77 -3.33
N ALA A 361 -15.42 22.45 -2.45
CA ALA A 361 -16.84 22.17 -2.23
C ALA A 361 -17.68 22.52 -3.46
N PHE A 362 -17.43 23.67 -4.10
CA PHE A 362 -18.17 24.12 -5.28
C PHE A 362 -17.69 23.47 -6.58
N TYR A 363 -16.40 23.16 -6.71
CA TYR A 363 -15.83 22.62 -7.94
C TYR A 363 -16.47 21.29 -8.37
N ASN A 364 -16.85 20.43 -7.41
CA ASN A 364 -17.51 19.16 -7.71
C ASN A 364 -18.99 19.31 -8.11
N LEU A 365 -19.60 20.47 -7.82
CA LEU A 365 -20.99 20.80 -8.13
C LEU A 365 -21.11 21.62 -9.42
N ALA A 366 -20.06 22.35 -9.79
CA ALA A 366 -19.99 23.09 -11.04
C ALA A 366 -19.99 22.12 -12.24
N ARG A 367 -21.14 22.02 -12.90
CA ARG A 367 -21.27 21.36 -14.21
C ARG A 367 -21.37 22.43 -15.29
N PRO A 368 -20.67 22.28 -16.43
CA PRO A 368 -20.91 23.17 -17.55
C PRO A 368 -22.40 23.06 -17.98
N PRO A 369 -23.02 24.17 -18.43
CA PRO A 369 -24.38 24.12 -18.98
C PRO A 369 -24.44 23.08 -20.11
N LYS A 370 -25.52 22.28 -20.19
CA LYS A 370 -25.68 21.27 -21.26
C LYS A 370 -25.62 21.85 -22.68
N THR A 371 -25.82 23.16 -22.82
CA THR A 371 -25.84 23.92 -24.07
C THR A 371 -24.61 24.84 -24.24
N GLY A 372 -23.68 24.84 -23.29
CA GLY A 372 -22.49 25.68 -23.35
C GLY A 372 -21.37 25.05 -24.19
N ASN A 373 -20.68 25.86 -25.00
CA ASN A 373 -19.54 25.44 -25.84
C ASN A 373 -18.28 24.99 -25.05
N CYS A 374 -18.35 24.87 -23.73
CA CYS A 374 -17.23 24.46 -22.89
C CYS A 374 -17.31 22.95 -22.64
N THR A 375 -16.41 22.17 -23.24
CA THR A 375 -16.31 20.75 -22.92
C THR A 375 -15.82 20.58 -21.46
N PRO A 376 -16.27 19.54 -20.74
CA PRO A 376 -15.77 19.21 -19.40
C PRO A 376 -14.24 19.03 -19.33
N GLU A 377 -13.60 18.84 -20.48
CA GLU A 377 -12.16 18.66 -20.64
C GLU A 377 -11.35 19.93 -20.38
N VAL A 378 -11.89 21.12 -20.64
CA VAL A 378 -11.18 22.40 -20.45
C VAL A 378 -10.83 22.62 -18.98
N ILE A 379 -11.76 22.29 -18.08
CA ILE A 379 -11.59 22.38 -16.64
C ILE A 379 -10.61 21.30 -16.13
N SER A 380 -10.62 20.11 -16.73
CA SER A 380 -9.66 19.05 -16.40
C SER A 380 -8.24 19.30 -16.91
N SER A 381 -8.10 20.08 -18.00
CA SER A 381 -6.81 20.40 -18.63
C SER A 381 -6.01 21.44 -17.86
N LEU A 382 -6.68 22.31 -17.09
CA LEU A 382 -6.02 23.30 -16.22
C LEU A 382 -5.28 22.68 -15.02
N LEU A 383 -5.56 21.42 -14.68
CA LEU A 383 -4.92 20.67 -13.59
C LEU A 383 -4.08 19.48 -14.08
N GLY A 384 -4.15 19.15 -15.37
CA GLY A 384 -3.36 18.10 -15.99
C GLY A 384 -2.02 18.66 -16.45
N HIS A 385 -0.94 18.33 -15.77
CA HIS A 385 0.40 18.43 -16.35
C HIS A 385 0.49 17.37 -17.46
N ASN A 386 -0.10 17.64 -18.63
CA ASN A 386 0.20 16.90 -19.84
C ASN A 386 1.67 17.18 -20.11
N SER A 387 2.53 16.26 -19.69
CA SER A 387 3.93 16.24 -20.08
C SER A 387 3.95 16.27 -21.60
N VAL A 388 4.26 17.44 -22.16
CA VAL A 388 4.73 17.59 -23.53
C VAL A 388 5.82 16.55 -23.71
N THR A 389 5.56 15.52 -24.52
CA THR A 389 6.59 14.58 -24.96
C THR A 389 7.57 15.38 -25.82
N PRO A 390 8.85 15.51 -25.45
CA PRO A 390 9.85 16.05 -26.35
C PRO A 390 10.06 15.01 -27.44
N GLY A 391 9.50 15.27 -28.62
CA GLY A 391 9.88 14.58 -29.85
C GLY A 391 11.32 14.95 -30.18
N GLN A 392 12.22 13.98 -30.04
CA GLN A 392 13.45 13.84 -30.82
C GLN A 392 13.94 12.41 -30.63
N SER A 393 13.70 11.60 -31.66
CA SER A 393 14.09 10.20 -31.78
C SER A 393 15.61 10.07 -31.89
N SER A 394 16.25 9.65 -30.81
CA SER A 394 17.51 8.89 -30.89
C SER A 394 17.17 7.43 -31.22
N PRO A 395 17.99 6.70 -32.01
CA PRO A 395 17.73 5.30 -32.33
C PRO A 395 17.62 4.53 -31.01
N SER A 396 16.46 3.89 -30.80
CA SER A 396 16.15 3.32 -29.51
C SER A 396 17.04 2.10 -29.27
N ALA A 397 17.47 1.87 -28.03
CA ALA A 397 18.18 0.64 -27.67
C ALA A 397 17.36 -0.64 -27.94
N ILE A 398 16.06 -0.49 -28.21
CA ILE A 398 15.15 -1.55 -28.65
C ILE A 398 15.42 -1.91 -30.12
N ASP A 399 15.67 -0.93 -30.99
CA ASP A 399 16.05 -1.15 -32.40
C ASP A 399 17.42 -1.81 -32.54
N ALA A 400 18.35 -1.53 -31.60
CA ALA A 400 19.63 -2.21 -31.54
C ALA A 400 19.49 -3.67 -31.11
N LEU A 401 18.62 -3.96 -30.14
CA LEU A 401 18.32 -5.33 -29.70
C LEU A 401 17.64 -6.15 -30.81
N ASP A 402 16.74 -5.52 -31.57
CA ASP A 402 16.07 -6.13 -32.71
C ASP A 402 17.07 -6.42 -33.86
N LYS A 403 18.00 -5.50 -34.16
CA LYS A 403 19.04 -5.69 -35.19
C LYS A 403 20.13 -6.70 -34.79
N LEU A 404 20.47 -6.82 -33.51
CA LEU A 404 21.53 -7.73 -33.00
C LEU A 404 21.08 -9.19 -32.93
N VAL A 405 19.77 -9.41 -32.82
CA VAL A 405 19.19 -10.74 -32.71
C VAL A 405 18.89 -11.35 -34.10
N ASP A 406 18.63 -10.49 -35.10
CA ASP A 406 18.37 -10.94 -36.48
C ASP A 406 19.64 -11.34 -37.25
N LYS A 407 20.81 -10.77 -36.92
CA LYS A 407 22.09 -11.15 -37.52
C LYS A 407 22.86 -12.11 -36.62
N GLY A 408 22.54 -13.40 -36.70
CA GLY A 408 23.50 -14.44 -36.32
C GLY A 408 24.73 -14.32 -37.22
N ARG A 409 25.81 -13.73 -36.73
CA ARG A 409 27.12 -13.76 -37.40
C ARG A 409 28.15 -14.26 -36.38
N LEU A 410 28.60 -15.49 -36.60
CA LEU A 410 29.57 -16.21 -35.79
C LEU A 410 31.01 -15.69 -35.95
N ASP A 411 31.29 -14.87 -36.97
CA ASP A 411 32.68 -14.57 -37.35
C ASP A 411 33.21 -13.21 -36.83
N ASP A 412 32.34 -12.29 -36.40
CA ASP A 412 32.78 -10.96 -35.92
C ASP A 412 33.06 -10.94 -34.39
N ALA A 413 32.70 -11.99 -33.65
CA ALA A 413 32.88 -12.09 -32.20
C ALA A 413 34.32 -12.47 -31.80
N GLU A 414 35.04 -13.18 -32.66
CA GLU A 414 36.41 -13.64 -32.40
C GLU A 414 37.42 -12.48 -32.41
N ALA A 415 37.11 -11.39 -33.14
CA ALA A 415 37.93 -10.18 -33.15
C ALA A 415 37.77 -9.32 -31.87
N ALA A 416 36.61 -9.37 -31.20
CA ALA A 416 36.36 -8.62 -29.97
C ALA A 416 36.97 -9.29 -28.71
N LEU A 417 37.32 -10.57 -28.80
CA LEU A 417 37.94 -11.35 -27.71
C LEU A 417 39.44 -11.07 -27.52
N LYS A 418 40.10 -10.36 -28.45
CA LYS A 418 41.53 -10.01 -28.35
C LYS A 418 41.84 -8.67 -27.64
N VAL A 419 40.83 -7.97 -27.09
CA VAL A 419 41.02 -6.69 -26.36
C VAL A 419 40.66 -6.80 -24.87
N LEU A 420 40.68 -8.01 -24.30
CA LEU A 420 40.70 -8.17 -22.85
C LEU A 420 42.17 -8.12 -22.39
N PRO A 421 42.56 -7.15 -21.53
CA PRO A 421 43.82 -7.29 -20.81
C PRO A 421 43.77 -8.58 -19.99
N PRO A 422 44.87 -9.35 -19.93
CA PRO A 422 44.92 -10.56 -19.14
C PRO A 422 44.79 -10.23 -17.65
N GLU A 423 44.01 -11.07 -16.98
CA GLU A 423 44.13 -11.47 -15.58
C GLU A 423 44.45 -10.39 -14.54
N ASP A 424 43.46 -10.13 -13.67
CA ASP A 424 43.76 -10.07 -12.25
C ASP A 424 42.77 -10.96 -11.50
N HIS A 425 43.26 -12.13 -11.09
CA HIS A 425 42.56 -13.09 -10.25
C HIS A 425 42.21 -12.45 -8.90
N SER A 426 41.05 -11.80 -8.83
CA SER A 426 40.34 -11.66 -7.56
C SER A 426 39.12 -12.58 -7.61
N ASN A 427 38.97 -13.42 -6.59
CA ASN A 427 37.83 -14.32 -6.41
C ASN A 427 36.53 -13.50 -6.34
N TYR A 428 35.95 -13.14 -7.49
CA TYR A 428 34.63 -12.54 -7.55
C TYR A 428 33.61 -13.60 -7.15
N ILE A 429 33.00 -13.44 -5.97
CA ILE A 429 31.86 -14.24 -5.56
C ILE A 429 30.74 -13.97 -6.56
N THR A 430 30.56 -14.90 -7.50
CA THR A 430 29.51 -14.84 -8.50
C THR A 430 28.18 -15.02 -7.78
N LYS A 431 27.36 -13.96 -7.80
CA LYS A 431 26.04 -14.00 -7.18
C LYS A 431 25.13 -14.77 -8.13
N LYS A 432 24.34 -15.71 -7.59
CA LYS A 432 23.36 -16.47 -8.37
C LYS A 432 21.98 -16.32 -7.77
N SER A 433 20.99 -16.17 -8.64
CA SER A 433 19.59 -16.19 -8.23
C SER A 433 19.17 -17.60 -7.86
N SER A 434 18.25 -17.74 -6.92
CA SER A 434 17.74 -19.05 -6.53
C SER A 434 16.88 -19.67 -7.63
N SER A 435 17.11 -20.95 -7.93
CA SER A 435 16.37 -21.73 -8.92
C SER A 435 14.84 -21.74 -8.69
N ARG A 436 14.40 -21.67 -7.43
CA ARG A 436 12.97 -21.55 -7.04
C ARG A 436 12.35 -20.23 -7.52
N LEU A 437 13.09 -19.12 -7.45
CA LEU A 437 12.62 -17.81 -7.91
C LEU A 437 12.67 -17.70 -9.43
N VAL A 438 13.72 -18.26 -10.04
CA VAL A 438 13.82 -18.37 -11.50
C VAL A 438 12.60 -19.11 -12.04
N TYR A 439 12.26 -20.28 -11.48
CA TYR A 439 11.09 -21.06 -11.87
C TYR A 439 9.78 -20.27 -11.73
N TYR A 440 9.60 -19.54 -10.62
CA TYR A 440 8.44 -18.66 -10.41
C TYR A 440 8.34 -17.55 -11.48
N VAL A 441 9.47 -16.91 -11.82
CA VAL A 441 9.51 -15.88 -12.87
C VAL A 441 9.27 -16.48 -14.25
N SER A 442 9.75 -17.70 -14.53
CA SER A 442 9.48 -18.42 -15.78
C SER A 442 7.99 -18.62 -16.01
N GLY A 443 7.20 -18.90 -14.96
CA GLY A 443 5.74 -18.94 -15.05
C GLY A 443 5.11 -17.59 -15.45
N TYR A 444 5.68 -16.48 -14.97
CA TYR A 444 5.27 -15.14 -15.39
C TYR A 444 5.67 -14.82 -16.84
N VAL A 445 6.86 -15.26 -17.28
CA VAL A 445 7.30 -15.19 -18.69
C VAL A 445 6.31 -15.94 -19.57
N ALA A 446 6.00 -17.20 -19.25
CA ALA A 446 5.02 -18.01 -19.98
C ALA A 446 3.69 -17.25 -20.13
N ARG A 447 3.15 -16.70 -19.02
CA ARG A 447 1.90 -15.94 -19.04
C ARG A 447 1.94 -14.75 -20.00
N LYS A 448 3.06 -14.04 -20.08
CA LYS A 448 3.19 -12.85 -20.92
C LYS A 448 3.40 -13.16 -22.39
N ILE A 449 4.10 -14.25 -22.70
CA ILE A 449 4.28 -14.72 -24.08
C ILE A 449 2.98 -15.32 -24.61
N LEU A 450 2.25 -16.09 -23.81
CA LEU A 450 0.94 -16.65 -24.17
C LEU A 450 -0.11 -15.59 -24.54
N GLN A 451 -0.02 -14.37 -23.98
CA GLN A 451 -0.90 -13.26 -24.36
C GLN A 451 -0.62 -12.72 -25.76
N LYS A 452 0.56 -13.01 -26.32
CA LYS A 452 1.01 -12.54 -27.63
C LYS A 452 0.93 -13.63 -28.70
N THR A 453 1.01 -14.89 -28.32
CA THR A 453 1.01 -16.03 -29.24
C THR A 453 -0.35 -16.73 -29.27
N GLY A 454 -0.94 -16.88 -30.46
CA GLY A 454 -2.16 -17.67 -30.68
C GLY A 454 -1.93 -19.17 -30.90
N CYS A 455 -0.66 -19.62 -30.93
CA CYS A 455 -0.30 -21.01 -31.26
C CYS A 455 -0.49 -21.97 -30.07
N THR A 456 -1.27 -23.03 -30.27
CA THR A 456 -1.55 -24.06 -29.26
C THR A 456 -0.32 -24.94 -28.95
N ILE A 457 0.55 -25.18 -29.94
CA ILE A 457 1.81 -25.93 -29.76
C ILE A 457 2.77 -25.12 -28.87
N CYS A 458 2.98 -23.83 -29.19
CA CYS A 458 3.76 -22.93 -28.32
C CYS A 458 3.22 -22.92 -26.89
N ALA A 459 1.90 -22.91 -26.72
CA ALA A 459 1.30 -22.92 -25.39
C ALA A 459 1.65 -24.18 -24.58
N LYS A 460 1.64 -25.35 -25.22
CA LYS A 460 2.09 -26.61 -24.62
C LYS A 460 3.60 -26.62 -24.35
N CYS A 461 4.40 -26.03 -25.23
CA CYS A 461 5.85 -25.93 -25.03
C CYS A 461 6.24 -25.02 -23.86
N LEU A 462 5.41 -24.02 -23.51
CA LEU A 462 5.70 -23.05 -22.46
C LEU A 462 5.17 -23.45 -21.08
N THR A 463 4.15 -24.31 -21.02
CA THR A 463 3.43 -24.61 -19.77
C THR A 463 3.46 -26.08 -19.43
N SER A 464 3.46 -26.37 -18.14
CA SER A 464 3.36 -27.71 -17.56
C SER A 464 2.06 -27.84 -16.77
N THR A 465 1.53 -29.05 -16.67
CA THR A 465 0.38 -29.32 -15.80
C THR A 465 0.81 -29.22 -14.32
N LYS A 466 -0.15 -28.96 -13.41
CA LYS A 466 0.16 -28.91 -11.97
C LYS A 466 0.73 -30.23 -11.47
N THR A 467 0.24 -31.36 -11.98
CA THR A 467 0.71 -32.70 -11.61
C THR A 467 2.17 -32.93 -12.01
N SER A 468 2.54 -32.56 -13.24
CA SER A 468 3.93 -32.68 -13.72
C SER A 468 4.87 -31.66 -13.08
N ALA A 469 4.39 -30.46 -12.76
CA ALA A 469 5.13 -29.49 -11.98
C ALA A 469 5.37 -29.94 -10.53
N GLY A 470 4.45 -30.74 -9.98
CA GLY A 470 4.53 -31.41 -8.67
C GLY A 470 5.85 -32.14 -8.41
N LEU A 471 6.43 -32.70 -9.46
CA LEU A 471 7.65 -33.52 -9.43
C LEU A 471 8.94 -32.68 -9.47
N ASP A 472 8.85 -31.40 -9.82
CA ASP A 472 10.01 -30.51 -9.92
C ASP A 472 10.31 -29.87 -8.56
N SER A 473 11.50 -30.11 -8.02
CA SER A 473 11.95 -29.53 -6.73
C SER A 473 11.99 -28.00 -6.74
N ARG A 474 12.07 -27.35 -7.92
CA ARG A 474 12.06 -25.89 -8.08
C ARG A 474 10.67 -25.29 -7.91
N SER A 475 9.62 -26.09 -8.04
CA SER A 475 8.24 -25.62 -8.05
C SER A 475 7.64 -25.36 -6.66
N ASP A 476 8.29 -25.82 -5.59
CA ASP A 476 7.83 -25.72 -4.20
C ASP A 476 7.36 -24.31 -3.81
N PHE A 477 8.15 -23.27 -4.16
CA PHE A 477 7.76 -21.89 -3.91
C PHE A 477 6.51 -21.45 -4.69
N THR A 478 6.39 -21.86 -5.95
CA THR A 478 5.22 -21.54 -6.78
C THR A 478 3.97 -22.24 -6.26
N GLN A 479 4.07 -23.53 -5.90
CA GLN A 479 2.96 -24.31 -5.37
C GLN A 479 2.43 -23.74 -4.06
N GLN A 480 3.32 -23.39 -3.14
CA GLN A 480 2.95 -22.86 -1.83
C GLN A 480 2.13 -21.57 -1.89
N PHE A 481 2.34 -20.75 -2.92
CA PHE A 481 1.68 -19.44 -3.08
C PHE A 481 0.71 -19.38 -4.27
N ASP A 482 0.41 -20.52 -4.91
CA ASP A 482 -0.60 -20.59 -5.96
C ASP A 482 -2.01 -20.62 -5.36
N SER A 483 -2.78 -19.55 -5.62
CA SER A 483 -4.20 -19.49 -5.27
C SER A 483 -5.13 -19.96 -6.41
N GLY A 484 -4.59 -20.72 -7.38
CA GLY A 484 -5.32 -21.28 -8.51
C GLY A 484 -5.15 -20.53 -9.83
N GLY A 485 -4.24 -19.55 -9.90
CA GLY A 485 -4.08 -18.66 -11.06
C GLY A 485 -2.65 -18.49 -11.54
N LEU A 486 -1.67 -19.18 -10.93
CA LEU A 486 -0.30 -19.19 -11.41
C LEU A 486 -0.12 -20.24 -12.51
N LEU A 487 0.76 -19.93 -13.47
CA LEU A 487 1.16 -20.86 -14.52
C LEU A 487 2.48 -21.52 -14.13
N TYR A 488 2.60 -22.82 -14.40
CA TYR A 488 3.81 -23.59 -14.20
C TYR A 488 4.55 -23.69 -15.53
N PRO A 489 5.83 -23.27 -15.60
CA PRO A 489 6.62 -23.36 -16.83
C PRO A 489 6.94 -24.83 -17.19
N SER A 490 7.17 -25.10 -18.47
CA SER A 490 7.80 -26.34 -18.91
C SER A 490 9.27 -26.43 -18.47
N GLY A 491 9.85 -27.63 -18.47
CA GLY A 491 11.27 -27.84 -18.14
C GLY A 491 12.20 -27.03 -19.03
N LYS A 492 11.98 -27.05 -20.36
CA LYS A 492 12.77 -26.30 -21.35
C LYS A 492 12.68 -24.79 -21.15
N LEU A 493 11.50 -24.25 -20.84
CA LEU A 493 11.36 -22.83 -20.54
C LEU A 493 12.07 -22.46 -19.23
N ALA A 494 11.97 -23.31 -18.21
CA ALA A 494 12.65 -23.09 -16.93
C ALA A 494 14.18 -23.07 -17.10
N GLU A 495 14.73 -23.97 -17.92
CA GLU A 495 16.16 -24.03 -18.26
C GLU A 495 16.61 -22.79 -19.04
N LEU A 496 15.88 -22.40 -20.09
CA LEU A 496 16.18 -21.18 -20.87
C LEU A 496 16.23 -19.94 -19.96
N VAL A 497 15.22 -19.76 -19.10
CA VAL A 497 15.18 -18.60 -18.20
C VAL A 497 16.28 -18.69 -17.12
N SER A 498 16.64 -19.89 -16.65
CA SER A 498 17.76 -20.08 -15.73
C SER A 498 19.08 -19.65 -16.35
N LEU A 499 19.34 -20.05 -17.59
CA LEU A 499 20.53 -19.65 -18.33
C LEU A 499 20.61 -18.13 -18.52
N LEU A 500 19.48 -17.50 -18.86
CA LEU A 500 19.41 -16.05 -19.00
C LEU A 500 19.64 -15.33 -17.67
N GLU A 501 19.12 -15.85 -16.56
CA GLU A 501 19.36 -15.27 -15.24
C GLU A 501 20.79 -15.47 -14.76
N ASP A 502 21.36 -16.65 -14.95
CA ASP A 502 22.76 -16.94 -14.61
C ASP A 502 23.70 -16.03 -15.42
N SER A 503 23.43 -15.88 -16.72
CA SER A 503 24.15 -14.94 -17.59
C SER A 503 24.05 -13.49 -17.08
N PHE A 504 22.85 -13.03 -16.74
CA PHE A 504 22.63 -11.68 -16.21
C PHE A 504 23.36 -11.47 -14.88
N THR A 505 23.26 -12.42 -13.96
CA THR A 505 23.83 -12.31 -12.61
C THR A 505 25.36 -12.39 -12.62
N VAL A 506 25.95 -13.25 -13.46
CA VAL A 506 27.40 -13.30 -13.71
C VAL A 506 27.88 -11.96 -14.28
N PHE A 507 27.21 -11.47 -15.33
CA PHE A 507 27.60 -10.23 -16.01
C PHE A 507 27.61 -9.02 -15.06
N PHE A 508 26.55 -8.85 -14.25
CA PHE A 508 26.44 -7.72 -13.31
C PHE A 508 27.08 -7.97 -11.94
N SER A 509 27.61 -9.18 -11.67
CA SER A 509 28.50 -9.40 -10.53
C SER A 509 29.88 -8.78 -10.77
N ALA A 510 30.35 -8.79 -12.01
CA ALA A 510 31.63 -8.22 -12.41
C ALA A 510 31.54 -6.76 -12.90
N ARG A 511 30.37 -6.30 -13.38
CA ARG A 511 30.23 -5.00 -14.05
C ARG A 511 29.20 -4.08 -13.39
N LYS A 512 29.50 -2.77 -13.37
CA LYS A 512 28.52 -1.72 -13.02
C LYS A 512 27.62 -1.42 -14.22
N ILE A 513 26.40 -0.95 -13.94
CA ILE A 513 25.47 -0.53 -14.99
C ILE A 513 25.95 0.76 -15.68
N THR A 514 25.94 0.76 -17.00
CA THR A 514 26.34 1.85 -17.91
C THR A 514 25.28 2.05 -18.99
N GLY A 515 25.38 3.13 -19.78
CA GLY A 515 24.47 3.36 -20.91
C GLY A 515 24.52 2.29 -22.00
N LYS A 516 25.62 1.51 -22.07
CA LYS A 516 25.83 0.43 -23.06
C LYS A 516 25.52 -0.96 -22.51
N SER A 517 25.16 -1.12 -21.24
CA SER A 517 25.03 -2.44 -20.61
C SER A 517 24.02 -3.38 -21.27
N MET A 518 22.97 -2.87 -21.92
CA MET A 518 22.03 -3.71 -22.67
C MET A 518 22.68 -4.32 -23.93
N TYR A 519 23.48 -3.52 -24.64
CA TYR A 519 24.24 -3.97 -25.80
C TYR A 519 25.31 -5.00 -25.37
N ASP A 520 26.07 -4.66 -24.34
CA ASP A 520 27.14 -5.51 -23.84
C ASP A 520 26.62 -6.88 -23.36
N LEU A 521 25.45 -6.90 -22.72
CA LEU A 521 24.80 -8.16 -22.31
C LEU A 521 24.26 -8.92 -23.53
N ALA A 522 23.72 -8.25 -24.55
CA ALA A 522 23.28 -8.90 -25.77
C ALA A 522 24.44 -9.58 -26.49
N SER A 523 25.58 -8.91 -26.62
CA SER A 523 26.81 -9.52 -27.15
C SER A 523 27.30 -10.68 -26.31
N PHE A 524 27.20 -10.59 -24.98
CA PHE A 524 27.53 -11.71 -24.09
C PHE A 524 26.61 -12.93 -24.32
N LEU A 525 25.31 -12.70 -24.50
CA LEU A 525 24.33 -13.77 -24.75
C LEU A 525 24.49 -14.42 -26.13
N GLN A 526 25.04 -13.72 -27.13
CA GLN A 526 25.34 -14.31 -28.45
C GLN A 526 26.40 -15.42 -28.36
N ALA A 527 27.28 -15.37 -27.35
CA ALA A 527 28.30 -16.39 -27.11
C ALA A 527 27.77 -17.62 -26.34
N VAL A 528 26.49 -17.61 -25.93
CA VAL A 528 25.90 -18.66 -25.10
C VAL A 528 24.93 -19.49 -25.94
N GLU A 529 25.06 -20.83 -25.88
CA GLU A 529 24.12 -21.74 -26.55
C GLU A 529 22.77 -21.76 -25.81
N LEU A 530 21.71 -21.29 -26.46
CA LEU A 530 20.37 -21.18 -25.87
C LEU A 530 19.56 -22.48 -26.09
N PRO A 531 18.89 -23.01 -25.04
CA PRO A 531 17.96 -24.12 -25.17
C PRO A 531 16.85 -23.80 -26.15
N LYS A 532 16.63 -24.69 -27.10
CA LYS A 532 15.60 -24.53 -28.12
C LYS A 532 14.24 -25.04 -27.65
N LEU A 533 13.17 -24.37 -28.06
CA LEU A 533 11.78 -24.71 -27.72
C LEU A 533 11.15 -25.54 -28.84
N ASP A 534 10.47 -26.65 -28.49
CA ASP A 534 9.95 -27.65 -29.45
C ASP A 534 8.71 -27.21 -30.25
N CYS A 535 8.78 -26.06 -30.93
CA CYS A 535 7.72 -25.63 -31.84
C CYS A 535 8.25 -25.59 -33.28
N SER A 536 7.88 -26.59 -34.08
CA SER A 536 8.33 -26.75 -35.48
C SER A 536 8.12 -25.52 -36.37
N THR A 537 7.17 -24.65 -36.05
CA THR A 537 6.84 -23.44 -36.83
C THR A 537 7.33 -22.12 -36.24
N HIS A 538 7.54 -22.04 -34.92
CA HIS A 538 7.83 -20.78 -34.22
C HIS A 538 9.02 -20.85 -33.27
N GLU A 539 9.81 -21.92 -33.27
CA GLU A 539 10.95 -22.14 -32.35
C GLU A 539 11.89 -20.93 -32.24
N ARG A 540 12.37 -20.40 -33.38
CA ARG A 540 13.26 -19.23 -33.41
C ARG A 540 12.55 -18.00 -32.86
N GLU A 541 11.42 -17.62 -33.47
CA GLU A 541 10.66 -16.42 -33.06
C GLU A 541 10.29 -16.44 -31.58
N LEU A 542 9.81 -17.57 -31.07
CA LEU A 542 9.40 -17.74 -29.68
C LEU A 542 10.58 -17.56 -28.71
N THR A 543 11.72 -18.16 -29.04
CA THR A 543 12.95 -18.05 -28.23
C THR A 543 13.41 -16.59 -28.17
N LEU A 544 13.42 -15.89 -29.31
CA LEU A 544 13.80 -14.48 -29.37
C LEU A 544 12.86 -13.58 -28.57
N GLN A 545 11.55 -13.81 -28.67
CA GLN A 545 10.55 -13.09 -27.87
C GLN A 545 10.77 -13.27 -26.36
N ILE A 546 11.12 -14.49 -25.93
CA ILE A 546 11.42 -14.79 -24.53
C ILE A 546 12.69 -14.09 -24.07
N VAL A 547 13.78 -14.18 -24.84
CA VAL A 547 15.06 -13.51 -24.51
C VAL A 547 14.85 -12.00 -24.39
N LYS A 548 14.26 -11.37 -25.41
CA LYS A 548 13.95 -9.93 -25.42
C LYS A 548 13.11 -9.55 -24.20
N PHE A 549 12.03 -10.28 -23.94
CA PHE A 549 11.15 -10.00 -22.82
C PHE A 549 11.85 -10.15 -21.47
N TYR A 550 12.58 -11.25 -21.25
CA TYR A 550 13.23 -11.55 -19.99
C TYR A 550 14.35 -10.56 -19.67
N VAL A 551 15.22 -10.26 -20.64
CA VAL A 551 16.31 -9.29 -20.48
C VAL A 551 15.75 -7.92 -20.09
N LEU A 552 14.73 -7.43 -20.81
CA LEU A 552 14.08 -6.15 -20.49
C LEU A 552 13.43 -6.16 -19.10
N LEU A 553 12.75 -7.26 -18.74
CA LEU A 553 12.16 -7.44 -17.42
C LEU A 553 13.24 -7.36 -16.33
N ARG A 554 14.37 -8.04 -16.53
CA ARG A 554 15.45 -8.13 -15.57
C ARG A 554 16.19 -6.82 -15.39
N PHE A 555 16.43 -6.08 -16.48
CA PHE A 555 16.94 -4.70 -16.43
C PHE A 555 16.00 -3.77 -15.66
N ARG A 556 14.68 -3.86 -15.88
CA ARG A 556 13.70 -3.06 -15.12
C ARG A 556 13.76 -3.37 -13.63
N PHE A 557 13.85 -4.64 -13.24
CA PHE A 557 14.00 -5.04 -11.84
C PHE A 557 15.30 -4.51 -11.24
N TYR A 558 16.42 -4.65 -11.95
CA TYR A 558 17.72 -4.17 -11.49
C TYR A 558 17.74 -2.64 -11.34
N ALA A 559 17.29 -1.91 -12.35
CA ALA A 559 17.19 -0.45 -12.32
C ALA A 559 16.27 0.05 -11.20
N LYS A 560 15.12 -0.59 -10.98
CA LYS A 560 14.20 -0.26 -9.88
C LYS A 560 14.87 -0.46 -8.52
N SER A 561 15.66 -1.51 -8.35
CA SER A 561 16.40 -1.77 -7.12
C SER A 561 17.49 -0.70 -6.87
N LEU A 562 18.28 -0.36 -7.90
CA LEU A 562 19.30 0.69 -7.81
C LEU A 562 18.70 2.07 -7.52
N ASN A 563 17.59 2.41 -8.17
CA ASN A 563 16.89 3.66 -7.95
C ASN A 563 16.35 3.76 -6.52
N ARG A 564 15.83 2.66 -5.97
CA ARG A 564 15.36 2.61 -4.58
C ARG A 564 16.49 2.90 -3.59
N ASP A 565 17.67 2.34 -3.82
CA ASP A 565 18.84 2.58 -2.96
C ASP A 565 19.33 4.03 -3.07
N ARG A 566 19.37 4.59 -4.29
CA ARG A 566 19.67 6.01 -4.53
C ARG A 566 18.67 6.93 -3.84
N THR A 567 17.37 6.64 -3.92
CA THR A 567 16.33 7.41 -3.22
C THR A 567 16.52 7.34 -1.71
N SER A 568 16.77 6.15 -1.16
CA SER A 568 17.03 5.99 0.28
C SER A 568 18.26 6.78 0.74
N GLN A 569 19.33 6.83 -0.06
CA GLN A 569 20.49 7.67 0.21
C GLN A 569 20.16 9.16 0.17
N ARG A 570 19.41 9.62 -0.84
CA ARG A 570 18.96 11.02 -0.95
C ARG A 570 18.09 11.44 0.22
N GLU A 571 17.13 10.61 0.62
CA GLU A 571 16.28 10.85 1.80
C GLU A 571 17.13 10.95 3.07
N ARG A 572 18.10 10.03 3.27
CA ARG A 572 19.04 10.09 4.40
C ARG A 572 19.81 11.41 4.42
N LEU A 573 20.34 11.86 3.28
CA LEU A 573 21.05 13.13 3.17
C LEU A 573 20.13 14.33 3.45
N LYS A 574 18.87 14.31 2.97
CA LYS A 574 17.87 15.34 3.28
C LYS A 574 17.60 15.43 4.78
N TYR A 575 17.41 14.30 5.46
CA TYR A 575 17.20 14.27 6.91
C TYR A 575 18.44 14.71 7.71
N LEU A 576 19.65 14.38 7.24
CA LEU A 576 20.89 14.88 7.86
C LEU A 576 21.00 16.40 7.75
N LYS A 577 20.60 17.01 6.63
CA LYS A 577 20.55 18.46 6.48
C LYS A 577 19.53 19.09 7.45
N ILE A 578 18.33 18.54 7.55
CA ILE A 578 17.29 19.03 8.47
C ILE A 578 17.75 18.95 9.94
N ARG A 579 18.52 17.91 10.32
CA ARG A 579 19.09 17.78 11.66
C ARG A 579 20.20 18.78 11.99
N ARG A 580 20.86 19.35 10.97
CA ARG A 580 21.90 20.40 11.15
C ARG A 580 21.32 21.81 11.20
N CYS A 581 20.04 21.97 10.84
CA CYS A 581 19.31 23.24 10.89
C CYS A 581 18.40 23.35 12.12
N LYS A 582 18.44 22.36 13.01
CA LYS A 582 17.92 22.42 14.38
C LYS A 582 19.11 22.41 15.31
#